data_AF-A0A7G2TW32-F1
#
_entry.id   AF-A0A7G2TW32-F1
#
_cell.length_a   1.000
_cell.length_b   1.000
_cell.length_c   1.000
_cell.angle_alpha   90.00
_cell.angle_beta   90.00
_cell.angle_gamma   90.00
#
_symmetry.space_group_name_H-M   'P 1'
#
loop_
_entity.id
_entity.type
_entity.pdbx_description
1 polymer ?
#
loop_
_entity_poly.entity_id
_entity_poly.type
_entity_poly.pdbx_seq_one_letter_code
_entity_poly.pdbx_strand_id
1 'polypeptide(L)'
;MKNVVRAGVAAFGLTLAGSAATAENVSYRFEWQGAGGYSMRGGMSFDAGFLGRSEVGAQDLSCFFIEGRRDGAPVGRWALSMLDEETSWVLTFRPQEQAFAVWGPDQPMPQAWNMDGFGTDCGEGGFGFNIGNAAQDLCIDGRLVVLSQVAPDRSFPVTRDDAMTFPADACMGPMLMSGLSGQAGWNLNAKDDPRVQRHLQ
;
A
#
# COMPACT_ATOMS: atom_id res chain seq x y z
N MET A 1 63.63 23.60 36.59
CA MET A 1 62.27 23.04 36.54
C MET A 1 61.88 22.93 35.07
N LYS A 2 61.71 21.71 34.55
CA LYS A 2 61.27 21.44 33.17
C LYS A 2 59.76 21.39 33.17
N ASN A 3 59.07 22.16 32.33
CA ASN A 3 57.65 21.93 32.04
C ASN A 3 57.42 22.09 30.53
N VAL A 4 57.09 20.96 29.90
CA VAL A 4 56.57 20.80 28.54
C VAL A 4 55.07 20.53 28.69
N VAL A 5 54.19 21.30 28.04
CA VAL A 5 52.78 20.93 27.81
C VAL A 5 52.33 21.58 26.48
N ARG A 6 52.39 20.83 25.38
CA ARG A 6 51.28 20.20 24.61
C ARG A 6 50.33 21.19 23.91
N ALA A 7 50.52 21.33 22.60
CA ALA A 7 49.52 21.86 21.67
C ALA A 7 48.47 20.77 21.40
N GLY A 8 47.23 21.02 21.80
CA GLY A 8 46.08 20.19 21.47
C GLY A 8 45.51 20.62 20.11
N VAL A 9 45.52 19.71 19.14
CA VAL A 9 44.77 19.85 17.89
C VAL A 9 43.31 19.50 18.19
N ALA A 10 42.42 20.50 18.14
CA ALA A 10 40.98 20.29 18.20
C ALA A 10 40.48 19.86 16.80
N ALA A 11 40.14 18.58 16.65
CA ALA A 11 39.43 18.09 15.48
C ALA A 11 37.95 18.48 15.59
N PHE A 12 37.49 19.36 14.70
CA PHE A 12 36.08 19.69 14.52
C PHE A 12 35.36 18.47 13.90
N GLY A 13 34.57 17.76 14.71
CA GLY A 13 33.63 16.75 14.23
C GLY A 13 32.39 17.41 13.63
N LEU A 14 32.21 17.29 12.32
CA LEU A 14 31.01 17.73 11.62
C LEU A 14 29.97 16.61 11.67
N THR A 15 29.09 16.63 12.67
CA THR A 15 27.91 15.73 12.72
C THR A 15 26.84 16.26 11.77
N LEU A 16 26.72 15.66 10.58
CA LEU A 16 25.53 15.81 9.74
C LEU A 16 24.36 15.10 10.46
N ALA A 17 23.57 15.85 11.22
CA ALA A 17 22.25 15.41 11.64
C ALA A 17 21.34 15.44 10.40
N GLY A 18 21.28 14.32 9.68
CA GLY A 18 20.29 14.12 8.64
C GLY A 18 18.91 14.10 9.29
N SER A 19 18.13 15.17 9.09
CA SER A 19 16.71 15.17 9.40
C SER A 19 16.05 14.14 8.49
N ALA A 20 15.68 12.98 9.03
CA ALA A 20 14.76 12.08 8.34
C ALA A 20 13.48 12.88 8.11
N ALA A 21 13.23 13.29 6.87
CA ALA A 21 11.95 13.86 6.50
C ALA A 21 10.91 12.78 6.83
N THR A 22 10.07 13.05 7.82
CA THR A 22 8.90 12.22 8.06
C THR A 22 8.00 12.41 6.84
N ALA A 23 7.85 11.37 6.02
CA ALA A 23 6.88 11.37 4.94
C ALA A 23 5.51 11.74 5.55
N GLU A 24 5.01 12.93 5.19
CA GLU A 24 3.68 13.36 5.59
C GLU A 24 2.71 12.60 4.68
N ASN A 25 1.80 11.84 5.26
CA ASN A 25 0.78 11.14 4.49
C ASN A 25 -0.47 12.02 4.37
N VAL A 26 -1.11 11.99 3.21
CA VAL A 26 -2.46 12.52 3.00
C VAL A 26 -3.44 11.38 2.86
N SER A 27 -4.68 11.63 3.23
CA SER A 27 -5.72 10.59 3.26
C SER A 27 -6.95 11.03 2.49
N TYR A 28 -7.61 10.06 1.89
CA TYR A 28 -8.76 10.27 1.01
C TYR A 28 -9.80 9.19 1.28
N ARG A 29 -11.07 9.59 1.28
CA ARG A 29 -12.22 8.69 1.32
C ARG A 29 -13.00 8.76 0.02
N PHE A 30 -13.65 7.67 -0.35
CA PHE A 30 -14.46 7.62 -1.56
C PHE A 30 -15.66 6.71 -1.39
N GLU A 31 -16.69 6.99 -2.19
CA GLU A 31 -17.91 6.22 -2.28
C GLU A 31 -18.24 5.99 -3.75
N TRP A 32 -18.67 4.78 -4.06
CA TRP A 32 -19.14 4.37 -5.37
C TRP A 32 -20.56 3.83 -5.22
N GLN A 33 -21.46 4.31 -6.07
CA GLN A 33 -22.86 3.89 -6.08
C GLN A 33 -23.11 2.99 -7.29
N GLY A 34 -23.24 1.69 -7.08
CA GLY A 34 -23.62 0.76 -8.14
C GLY A 34 -25.12 0.79 -8.47
N ALA A 35 -25.52 -0.02 -9.43
CA ALA A 35 -26.93 -0.36 -9.65
C ALA A 35 -27.41 -1.44 -8.65
N GLY A 36 -28.71 -1.77 -8.69
CA GLY A 36 -29.25 -2.91 -7.94
C GLY A 36 -29.13 -2.85 -6.41
N GLY A 37 -29.01 -1.65 -5.84
CA GLY A 37 -28.80 -1.44 -4.40
C GLY A 37 -27.36 -1.61 -3.93
N TYR A 38 -26.42 -1.91 -4.84
CA TYR A 38 -25.01 -2.07 -4.52
C TYR A 38 -24.32 -0.71 -4.31
N SER A 39 -23.42 -0.65 -3.34
CA SER A 39 -22.54 0.49 -3.09
C SER A 39 -21.22 0.00 -2.54
N MET A 40 -20.19 0.84 -2.64
CA MET A 40 -18.88 0.57 -2.07
C MET A 40 -18.36 1.85 -1.43
N ARG A 41 -17.72 1.71 -0.27
CA ARG A 41 -16.93 2.78 0.33
C ARG A 41 -15.48 2.34 0.42
N GLY A 42 -14.56 3.29 0.45
CA GLY A 42 -13.17 2.99 0.67
C GLY A 42 -12.38 4.18 1.18
N GLY A 43 -11.11 3.92 1.42
CA GLY A 43 -10.14 4.93 1.81
C GLY A 43 -8.77 4.58 1.27
N MET A 44 -7.97 5.60 1.01
CA MET A 44 -6.58 5.45 0.61
C MET A 44 -5.69 6.53 1.23
N SER A 45 -4.41 6.20 1.39
CA SER A 45 -3.39 7.15 1.83
C SER A 45 -2.10 6.96 1.04
N PHE A 46 -1.37 8.05 0.84
CA PHE A 46 -0.08 8.10 0.16
C PHE A 46 0.73 9.35 0.61
N ASP A 47 2.00 9.41 0.22
CA ASP A 47 2.92 10.51 0.56
C ASP A 47 2.45 11.85 -0.06
N ALA A 48 2.35 12.90 0.75
CA ALA A 48 1.92 14.24 0.36
C ALA A 48 2.75 14.83 -0.79
N GLY A 49 4.02 14.43 -0.93
CA GLY A 49 4.89 14.80 -2.04
C GLY A 49 4.37 14.37 -3.41
N PHE A 50 3.38 13.46 -3.48
CA PHE A 50 2.77 13.01 -4.73
C PHE A 50 1.57 13.84 -5.18
N LEU A 51 1.10 14.79 -4.36
CA LEU A 51 -0.04 15.66 -4.71
C LEU A 51 0.16 16.44 -6.01
N GLY A 52 1.41 16.78 -6.36
CA GLY A 52 1.75 17.50 -7.59
C GLY A 52 1.83 16.63 -8.86
N ARG A 53 1.69 15.31 -8.75
CA ARG A 53 1.73 14.40 -9.91
C ARG A 53 0.41 14.45 -10.67
N SER A 54 0.46 14.10 -11.95
CA SER A 54 -0.76 13.86 -12.75
C SER A 54 -1.52 12.64 -12.23
N GLU A 55 -0.79 11.60 -11.81
CA GLU A 55 -1.36 10.35 -11.33
C GLU A 55 -0.58 9.79 -10.13
N VAL A 56 -1.30 9.08 -9.27
CA VAL A 56 -0.80 8.25 -8.17
C VAL A 56 -1.24 6.82 -8.46
N GLY A 57 -0.27 5.90 -8.44
CA GLY A 57 -0.47 4.50 -8.80
C GLY A 57 -0.65 3.59 -7.58
N ALA A 58 -1.00 2.33 -7.87
CA ALA A 58 -1.09 1.23 -6.91
C ALA A 58 0.12 1.12 -5.95
N GLN A 59 1.34 1.26 -6.47
CA GLN A 59 2.60 1.16 -5.70
C GLN A 59 2.89 2.38 -4.81
N ASP A 60 2.20 3.49 -5.04
CA ASP A 60 2.41 4.73 -4.29
C ASP A 60 1.57 4.76 -2.99
N LEU A 61 0.63 3.83 -2.81
CA LEU A 61 -0.28 3.80 -1.67
C LEU A 61 0.38 3.16 -0.44
N SER A 62 0.18 3.79 0.72
CA SER A 62 0.54 3.25 2.03
C SER A 62 -0.63 2.53 2.71
N CYS A 63 -1.86 2.98 2.43
CA CYS A 63 -3.08 2.35 2.88
C CYS A 63 -4.13 2.34 1.75
N PHE A 64 -4.92 1.27 1.67
CA PHE A 64 -6.08 1.14 0.80
C PHE A 64 -7.07 0.12 1.35
N PHE A 65 -8.37 0.41 1.26
CA PHE A 65 -9.41 -0.59 1.45
C PHE A 65 -10.70 -0.24 0.70
N ILE A 66 -11.50 -1.27 0.44
CA ILE A 66 -12.86 -1.18 -0.09
C ILE A 66 -13.82 -2.10 0.67
N GLU A 67 -15.04 -1.64 0.86
CA GLU A 67 -16.12 -2.41 1.48
C GLU A 67 -17.41 -2.25 0.70
N GLY A 68 -17.99 -3.38 0.28
CA GLY A 68 -19.25 -3.43 -0.42
C GLY A 68 -20.45 -3.51 0.51
N ARG A 69 -21.55 -2.89 0.07
CA ARG A 69 -22.88 -3.09 0.64
C ARG A 69 -23.91 -3.34 -0.46
N ARG A 70 -25.00 -4.01 -0.09
CA ARG A 70 -26.25 -4.09 -0.86
C ARG A 70 -27.40 -3.74 0.06
N ASP A 71 -28.17 -2.71 -0.29
CA ASP A 71 -29.32 -2.25 0.51
C ASP A 71 -28.94 -2.01 2.00
N GLY A 72 -27.71 -1.53 2.22
CA GLY A 72 -27.13 -1.27 3.55
C GLY A 72 -26.46 -2.47 4.22
N ALA A 73 -26.72 -3.70 3.80
CA ALA A 73 -26.07 -4.90 4.34
C ALA A 73 -24.66 -5.10 3.75
N PRO A 74 -23.64 -5.46 4.56
CA PRO A 74 -22.30 -5.73 4.05
C PRO A 74 -22.28 -6.96 3.14
N VAL A 75 -21.56 -6.89 2.03
CA VAL A 75 -21.45 -8.00 1.06
C VAL A 75 -20.02 -8.44 0.78
N GLY A 76 -19.02 -7.69 1.22
CA GLY A 76 -17.62 -8.04 1.03
C GLY A 76 -16.67 -6.90 1.39
N ARG A 77 -15.38 -7.22 1.48
CA ARG A 77 -14.30 -6.28 1.78
C ARG A 77 -13.00 -6.79 1.17
N TRP A 78 -12.15 -5.87 0.73
CA TRP A 78 -10.75 -6.13 0.40
C TRP A 78 -9.89 -4.96 0.89
N ALA A 79 -8.65 -5.25 1.28
CA ALA A 79 -7.75 -4.28 1.89
C ALA A 79 -6.30 -4.56 1.50
N LEU A 80 -5.44 -3.54 1.55
CA LEU A 80 -4.07 -3.61 1.05
C LEU A 80 -3.22 -4.69 1.75
N SER A 81 -3.48 -5.03 3.02
CA SER A 81 -2.76 -6.12 3.68
C SER A 81 -3.13 -7.52 3.17
N MET A 82 -4.17 -7.63 2.34
CA MET A 82 -4.61 -8.87 1.68
C MET A 82 -4.00 -9.02 0.29
N LEU A 83 -3.19 -8.05 -0.16
CA LEU A 83 -2.51 -8.09 -1.44
C LEU A 83 -1.49 -9.23 -1.47
N ASP A 84 -1.56 -10.06 -2.50
CA ASP A 84 -0.59 -11.11 -2.80
C ASP A 84 -0.17 -11.09 -4.28
N GLU A 85 0.64 -12.07 -4.69
CA GLU A 85 1.17 -12.18 -6.06
C GLU A 85 0.11 -12.55 -7.10
N GLU A 86 -1.04 -13.08 -6.68
CA GLU A 86 -2.15 -13.50 -7.55
C GLU A 86 -3.19 -12.37 -7.71
N THR A 87 -3.19 -11.41 -6.80
CA THR A 87 -4.15 -10.32 -6.76
C THR A 87 -3.97 -9.38 -7.95
N SER A 88 -5.04 -9.21 -8.73
CA SER A 88 -5.12 -8.13 -9.72
C SER A 88 -5.17 -6.77 -9.01
N TRP A 89 -4.12 -5.97 -9.21
CA TRP A 89 -3.92 -4.69 -8.53
C TRP A 89 -3.48 -3.58 -9.49
N VAL A 90 -4.46 -2.83 -10.00
CA VAL A 90 -4.27 -1.62 -10.81
C VAL A 90 -5.08 -0.50 -10.17
N LEU A 91 -4.42 0.63 -9.94
CA LEU A 91 -5.06 1.83 -9.43
C LEU A 91 -4.46 3.06 -10.12
N THR A 92 -5.35 3.94 -10.58
CA THR A 92 -4.96 5.22 -11.15
C THR A 92 -5.80 6.32 -10.52
N PHE A 93 -5.21 7.06 -9.59
CA PHE A 93 -5.82 8.23 -8.96
C PHE A 93 -5.23 9.51 -9.54
N ARG A 94 -6.05 10.54 -9.77
CA ARG A 94 -5.61 11.86 -10.27
C ARG A 94 -5.75 12.91 -9.17
N PRO A 95 -4.68 13.26 -8.44
CA PRO A 95 -4.77 14.14 -7.27
C PRO A 95 -5.33 15.52 -7.58
N GLN A 96 -5.02 16.06 -8.75
CA GLN A 96 -5.48 17.38 -9.19
C GLN A 96 -6.99 17.41 -9.51
N GLU A 97 -7.54 16.28 -9.93
CA GLU A 97 -8.97 16.11 -10.22
C GLU A 97 -9.76 15.60 -9.01
N GLN A 98 -9.06 15.07 -8.00
CA GLN A 98 -9.63 14.34 -6.86
C GLN A 98 -10.61 13.25 -7.32
N ALA A 99 -10.20 12.47 -8.31
CA ALA A 99 -11.00 11.39 -8.88
C ALA A 99 -10.12 10.20 -9.26
N PHE A 100 -10.70 9.00 -9.22
CA PHE A 100 -10.12 7.86 -9.90
C PHE A 100 -10.27 8.04 -11.40
N ALA A 101 -9.25 7.64 -12.17
CA ALA A 101 -9.40 7.54 -13.61
C ALA A 101 -10.48 6.50 -13.93
N VAL A 102 -11.35 6.87 -14.87
CA VAL A 102 -12.42 6.02 -15.40
C VAL A 102 -12.03 5.57 -16.80
N TRP A 103 -12.78 4.65 -17.38
CA TRP A 103 -12.46 4.12 -18.70
C TRP A 103 -12.32 5.23 -19.74
N GLY A 104 -11.29 5.12 -20.57
CA GLY A 104 -11.12 5.92 -21.78
C GLY A 104 -10.26 5.17 -22.81
N PRO A 105 -10.21 5.62 -24.07
CA PRO A 105 -9.43 4.95 -25.12
C PRO A 105 -7.95 4.74 -24.77
N ASP A 106 -7.36 5.69 -24.04
CA ASP A 106 -5.95 5.66 -23.63
C ASP A 106 -5.74 4.94 -22.28
N GLN A 107 -6.82 4.63 -21.55
CA GLN A 107 -6.79 3.94 -20.25
C GLN A 107 -7.93 2.88 -20.22
N PRO A 108 -7.70 1.69 -20.82
CA PRO A 108 -8.74 0.69 -21.01
C PRO A 108 -9.14 -0.06 -19.73
N MET A 109 -8.28 -0.07 -18.70
CA MET A 109 -8.54 -0.72 -17.40
C MET A 109 -7.84 0.05 -16.26
N PRO A 110 -8.27 1.27 -15.93
CA PRO A 110 -7.59 2.11 -14.95
C PRO A 110 -7.73 1.62 -13.51
N GLN A 111 -8.73 0.78 -13.23
CA GLN A 111 -8.96 0.21 -11.90
C GLN A 111 -9.17 -1.30 -12.01
N ALA A 112 -8.42 -2.05 -11.22
CA ALA A 112 -8.58 -3.48 -11.00
C ALA A 112 -8.16 -3.77 -9.56
N TRP A 113 -9.13 -3.87 -8.65
CA TRP A 113 -8.89 -4.00 -7.22
C TRP A 113 -9.37 -5.38 -6.79
N ASN A 114 -8.44 -6.32 -6.64
CA ASN A 114 -8.75 -7.73 -6.39
C ASN A 114 -9.78 -8.28 -7.38
N MET A 115 -9.66 -7.88 -8.65
CA MET A 115 -10.57 -8.30 -9.71
C MET A 115 -9.85 -8.29 -11.06
N ASP A 116 -9.90 -9.40 -11.79
CA ASP A 116 -9.12 -9.67 -13.02
C ASP A 116 -9.54 -8.90 -14.29
N GLY A 117 -10.42 -7.90 -14.18
CA GLY A 117 -10.95 -7.19 -15.34
C GLY A 117 -12.15 -7.88 -16.02
N PHE A 118 -12.33 -9.19 -15.83
CA PHE A 118 -13.46 -9.97 -16.36
C PHE A 118 -14.51 -10.31 -15.29
N GLY A 119 -14.15 -10.17 -14.02
CA GLY A 119 -14.98 -10.56 -12.88
C GLY A 119 -15.09 -12.06 -12.75
N THR A 120 -14.10 -12.79 -13.27
CA THR A 120 -14.00 -14.24 -13.08
C THR A 120 -13.14 -14.62 -11.88
N ASP A 121 -12.40 -13.66 -11.33
CA ASP A 121 -11.61 -13.87 -10.12
C ASP A 121 -11.60 -12.61 -9.24
N CYS A 122 -11.97 -12.80 -7.99
CA CYS A 122 -11.72 -11.90 -6.87
C CYS A 122 -11.47 -12.68 -5.56
N GLY A 123 -11.08 -13.96 -5.67
CA GLY A 123 -10.98 -14.91 -4.58
C GLY A 123 -12.32 -15.48 -4.07
N GLU A 124 -12.29 -16.71 -3.57
CA GLU A 124 -13.42 -17.34 -2.84
C GLU A 124 -13.70 -16.56 -1.55
N GLY A 125 -14.98 -16.22 -1.31
CA GLY A 125 -15.36 -15.31 -0.22
C GLY A 125 -14.79 -13.90 -0.35
N GLY A 126 -14.15 -13.59 -1.47
CA GLY A 126 -13.48 -12.33 -1.73
C GLY A 126 -14.40 -11.25 -2.28
N PHE A 127 -13.83 -10.05 -2.43
CA PHE A 127 -14.52 -8.86 -2.89
C PHE A 127 -13.58 -8.07 -3.79
N GLY A 128 -14.08 -7.64 -4.93
CA GLY A 128 -13.29 -6.88 -5.88
C GLY A 128 -14.10 -5.81 -6.61
N PHE A 129 -13.39 -4.93 -7.29
CA PHE A 129 -13.96 -3.87 -8.11
C PHE A 129 -13.06 -3.63 -9.32
N ASN A 130 -13.65 -3.31 -10.46
CA ASN A 130 -12.89 -2.84 -11.61
C ASN A 130 -13.60 -1.71 -12.36
N ILE A 131 -12.85 -1.07 -13.26
CA ILE A 131 -13.39 -0.22 -14.32
C ILE A 131 -12.80 -0.70 -15.63
N GLY A 132 -13.61 -1.38 -16.43
CA GLY A 132 -13.25 -1.80 -17.78
C GLY A 132 -14.02 -1.03 -18.85
N ASN A 133 -13.87 -1.45 -20.11
CA ASN A 133 -14.61 -0.86 -21.23
C ASN A 133 -16.11 -1.18 -21.24
N ALA A 134 -16.53 -2.24 -20.53
CA ALA A 134 -17.93 -2.66 -20.47
C ALA A 134 -18.69 -1.89 -19.38
N ALA A 135 -18.12 -1.79 -18.19
CA ALA A 135 -18.76 -1.19 -17.02
C ALA A 135 -17.74 -0.92 -15.91
N GLN A 136 -18.22 -0.27 -14.85
CA GLN A 136 -17.64 -0.36 -13.51
C GLN A 136 -18.50 -1.32 -12.71
N ASP A 137 -17.89 -2.28 -12.03
CA ASP A 137 -18.66 -3.30 -11.30
C ASP A 137 -17.90 -3.97 -10.18
N LEU A 138 -18.66 -4.71 -9.39
CA LEU A 138 -18.20 -5.49 -8.26
C LEU A 138 -18.03 -6.96 -8.67
N CYS A 139 -17.04 -7.61 -8.07
CA CYS A 139 -16.93 -9.05 -7.97
C CYS A 139 -17.15 -9.47 -6.52
N ILE A 140 -17.91 -10.54 -6.30
CA ILE A 140 -18.16 -11.14 -4.98
C ILE A 140 -18.05 -12.65 -5.13
N ASP A 141 -17.27 -13.28 -4.26
CA ASP A 141 -17.11 -14.74 -4.23
C ASP A 141 -16.69 -15.32 -5.60
N GLY A 142 -15.65 -14.70 -6.19
CA GLY A 142 -15.11 -15.05 -7.51
C GLY A 142 -16.09 -14.84 -8.68
N ARG A 143 -17.15 -14.04 -8.51
CA ARG A 143 -18.16 -13.81 -9.54
C ARG A 143 -18.50 -12.35 -9.75
N LEU A 144 -18.52 -11.95 -11.03
CA LEU A 144 -19.05 -10.69 -11.50
C LEU A 144 -20.50 -10.48 -11.04
N VAL A 145 -20.74 -9.33 -10.42
CA VAL A 145 -22.07 -8.88 -10.04
C VAL A 145 -22.61 -7.97 -11.14
N VAL A 146 -23.17 -8.56 -12.20
CA VAL A 146 -23.74 -7.82 -13.34
C VAL A 146 -24.77 -6.78 -12.89
N LEU A 147 -25.57 -7.07 -11.86
CA LEU A 147 -26.56 -6.12 -11.31
C LEU A 147 -25.95 -4.87 -10.68
N SER A 148 -24.65 -4.88 -10.35
CA SER A 148 -23.96 -3.71 -9.79
C SER A 148 -23.51 -2.72 -10.86
N GLN A 149 -23.50 -3.14 -12.13
CA GLN A 149 -22.89 -2.42 -13.24
C GLN A 149 -23.45 -1.01 -13.46
N VAL A 150 -22.54 -0.13 -13.85
CA VAL A 150 -22.79 1.26 -14.23
C VAL A 150 -21.90 1.64 -15.40
N ALA A 151 -22.18 2.77 -16.05
CA ALA A 151 -21.43 3.19 -17.23
C ALA A 151 -19.91 3.30 -16.94
N PRO A 152 -19.04 2.80 -17.84
CA PRO A 152 -17.60 2.68 -17.60
C PRO A 152 -16.90 4.05 -17.46
N ASP A 153 -17.42 5.08 -18.12
CA ASP A 153 -16.94 6.47 -18.12
C ASP A 153 -17.56 7.32 -17.00
N ARG A 154 -18.42 6.74 -16.15
CA ARG A 154 -19.06 7.48 -15.07
C ARG A 154 -18.03 7.98 -14.06
N SER A 155 -18.02 9.28 -13.79
CA SER A 155 -17.10 9.88 -12.81
C SER A 155 -17.09 9.16 -11.46
N PHE A 156 -15.89 8.98 -10.90
CA PHE A 156 -15.67 8.39 -9.58
C PHE A 156 -14.83 9.34 -8.71
N PRO A 157 -15.48 10.34 -8.08
CA PRO A 157 -14.82 11.35 -7.27
C PRO A 157 -14.37 10.80 -5.91
N VAL A 158 -13.40 11.47 -5.33
CA VAL A 158 -12.73 11.14 -4.07
C VAL A 158 -12.64 12.42 -3.23
N THR A 159 -12.80 12.33 -1.92
CA THR A 159 -12.74 13.48 -1.00
C THR A 159 -11.52 13.37 -0.09
N ARG A 160 -10.71 14.42 0.01
CA ARG A 160 -9.61 14.49 0.98
C ARG A 160 -10.17 14.47 2.41
N ASP A 161 -9.59 13.61 3.24
CA ASP A 161 -9.96 13.44 4.64
C ASP A 161 -8.72 13.03 5.44
N ASP A 162 -7.89 14.01 5.80
CA ASP A 162 -6.64 13.78 6.55
C ASP A 162 -6.89 13.30 7.99
N ALA A 163 -8.14 13.39 8.48
CA ALA A 163 -8.54 12.88 9.80
C ALA A 163 -9.04 11.42 9.73
N MET A 164 -9.09 10.82 8.54
CA MET A 164 -9.55 9.45 8.35
C MET A 164 -8.72 8.46 9.17
N THR A 165 -9.42 7.58 9.90
CA THR A 165 -8.81 6.42 10.54
C THR A 165 -8.91 5.20 9.64
N PHE A 166 -7.78 4.53 9.46
CA PHE A 166 -7.71 3.31 8.68
C PHE A 166 -7.97 2.07 9.55
N PRO A 167 -8.76 1.10 9.05
CA PRO A 167 -8.80 -0.24 9.61
C PRO A 167 -7.41 -0.88 9.64
N ALA A 168 -7.18 -1.82 10.57
CA ALA A 168 -5.86 -2.42 10.79
C ALA A 168 -5.29 -3.16 9.56
N ASP A 169 -6.16 -3.71 8.72
CA ASP A 169 -5.86 -4.42 7.47
C ASP A 169 -5.70 -3.49 6.26
N ALA A 170 -6.03 -2.20 6.39
CA ALA A 170 -5.99 -1.27 5.27
C ALA A 170 -4.57 -0.81 4.93
N CYS A 171 -3.62 -0.86 5.86
CA CYS A 171 -2.27 -0.35 5.64
C CYS A 171 -1.28 -1.50 5.55
N MET A 172 -0.33 -1.40 4.63
CA MET A 172 0.86 -2.24 4.73
C MET A 172 1.57 -1.81 6.01
N GLY A 173 1.63 -2.71 7.00
CA GLY A 173 2.36 -2.45 8.24
C GLY A 173 3.78 -1.99 7.90
N PRO A 174 4.43 -1.20 8.79
CA PRO A 174 5.81 -0.79 8.55
C PRO A 174 6.61 -2.05 8.21
N MET A 175 7.15 -2.11 7.00
CA MET A 175 8.06 -3.16 6.58
C MET A 175 9.18 -3.16 7.61
N LEU A 176 9.12 -4.09 8.57
CA LEU A 176 10.19 -4.32 9.53
C LEU A 176 11.32 -4.91 8.71
N MET A 177 12.10 -4.03 8.08
CA MET A 177 13.40 -4.38 7.53
C MET A 177 14.17 -4.98 8.70
N SER A 178 14.27 -6.30 8.70
CA SER A 178 15.07 -7.05 9.65
C SER A 178 16.46 -6.45 9.59
N GLY A 179 16.80 -5.66 10.61
CA GLY A 179 18.16 -5.25 10.87
C GLY A 179 18.92 -6.51 11.21
N LEU A 180 19.42 -7.21 10.18
CA LEU A 180 20.56 -8.10 10.32
C LEU A 180 21.71 -7.19 10.77
N SER A 181 21.82 -7.00 12.08
CA SER A 181 23.07 -6.65 12.72
C SER A 181 24.02 -7.80 12.42
N GLY A 182 24.64 -7.75 11.24
CA GLY A 182 25.78 -8.56 10.87
C GLY A 182 26.98 -8.14 11.70
N GLN A 183 26.94 -8.37 13.01
CA GLN A 183 28.15 -8.67 13.78
C GLN A 183 28.34 -10.18 13.74
N ALA A 184 28.59 -10.70 12.54
CA ALA A 184 29.38 -11.91 12.41
C ALA A 184 30.83 -11.51 12.70
N GLY A 185 31.16 -11.39 13.98
CA GLY A 185 32.54 -11.41 14.43
C GLY A 185 33.12 -12.78 14.10
N TRP A 186 33.67 -12.92 12.89
CA TRP A 186 34.54 -14.03 12.55
C TRP A 186 35.77 -13.94 13.45
N ASN A 187 35.73 -14.63 14.59
CA ASN A 187 36.91 -14.91 15.39
C ASN A 187 37.79 -15.88 14.58
N LEU A 188 38.71 -15.32 13.80
CA LEU A 188 39.81 -16.05 13.19
C LEU A 188 40.81 -16.46 14.27
N ASN A 189 40.45 -17.42 15.11
CA ASN A 189 41.38 -18.22 15.93
C ASN A 189 40.65 -19.45 16.50
N ALA A 190 40.40 -20.42 15.62
CA ALA A 190 39.92 -21.75 15.98
C ALA A 190 41.05 -22.58 16.62
N LYS A 191 41.47 -22.22 17.84
CA LYS A 191 42.38 -23.06 18.63
C LYS A 191 41.95 -23.33 20.07
N ASP A 192 40.95 -22.63 20.60
CA ASP A 192 40.57 -22.74 22.02
C ASP A 192 39.06 -23.00 22.26
N ASP A 193 38.39 -23.80 21.41
CA ASP A 193 37.03 -24.28 21.72
C ASP A 193 37.05 -25.59 22.54
N PRO A 194 36.69 -25.58 23.83
CA PRO A 194 36.68 -26.77 24.68
C PRO A 194 35.58 -27.79 24.34
N ARG A 195 34.71 -27.52 23.36
CA ARG A 195 33.59 -28.42 23.00
C ARG A 195 33.93 -29.47 21.92
N VAL A 196 35.13 -29.44 21.35
CA VAL A 196 35.56 -30.38 20.27
C VAL A 196 36.42 -31.55 20.80
N GLN A 197 36.72 -31.61 22.10
CA GLN A 197 37.59 -32.65 22.69
C GLN A 197 36.83 -33.80 23.39
N ARG A 198 35.68 -34.20 22.87
CA ARG A 198 34.99 -35.39 23.38
C ARG A 198 34.32 -36.11 22.22
N HIS A 199 35.06 -36.96 21.52
CA HIS A 199 34.61 -38.17 20.79
C HIS A 199 35.82 -38.78 20.04
N LEU A 200 36.84 -39.23 20.77
CA LEU A 200 37.79 -40.24 20.33
C LEU A 200 38.35 -40.96 21.57
N GLN A 201 37.58 -41.91 22.08
CA GLN A 201 38.05 -43.13 22.73
C GLN A 201 37.16 -44.27 22.25
#